data_AF-A0A6G4X8S4-F1
#
_entry.id   AF-A0A6G4X8S4-F1
#
_cell.length_a   1.000
_cell.length_b   1.000
_cell.length_c   1.000
_cell.angle_alpha   90.00
_cell.angle_beta   90.00
_cell.angle_gamma   90.00
#
_symmetry.space_group_name_H-M   'P 1'
#
loop_
_entity.id
_entity.type
_entity.pdbx_description
1 polymer ?
#
loop_
_entity_poly.entity_id
_entity_poly.type
_entity_poly.pdbx_seq_one_letter_code
_entity_poly.pdbx_strand_id
1 'polypeptide(L)'
;MARGYVELLRARHAVRLLAGTLLGRLPNATGPLAIALFVRAQGGGIALAGALSALYGLATAVGQPMLGRLVDLHGQPRVMLPAALLSALGAGTLALAGTGSLVLATAAVLVAGVCTPPLEGGLRALWPGVLKRQERVHAAYALDAVAQEVMFALGPLLVTLLVAWWSEQAALLVINAVGVLGALSVVVSPPSRAWRSSPRVAHWLGALRSRGLLALLCAFFFVGAALGATALAAVAYS
;
A
#
# COMPACT_ATOMS: atom_id res chain seq x y z
N MET A 1 5.16 28.40 7.29
CA MET A 1 4.73 26.99 7.09
C MET A 1 5.80 25.96 7.48
N ALA A 2 7.05 26.04 6.99
CA ALA A 2 8.10 25.05 7.29
C ALA A 2 8.37 24.78 8.78
N ARG A 3 8.28 25.81 9.64
CA ARG A 3 8.49 25.70 11.10
C ARG A 3 7.50 24.74 11.79
N GLY A 4 6.26 24.67 11.30
CA GLY A 4 5.24 23.78 11.83
C GLY A 4 5.51 22.30 11.52
N TYR A 5 6.04 22.00 10.33
CA TYR A 5 6.43 20.64 9.95
C TYR A 5 7.64 20.13 10.74
N VAL A 6 8.65 21.00 10.97
CA VAL A 6 9.82 20.64 11.79
C VAL A 6 9.43 20.36 13.24
N GLU A 7 8.52 21.15 13.82
CA GLU A 7 7.97 20.86 15.16
C GLU A 7 7.18 19.56 15.21
N LEU A 8 6.47 19.22 14.13
CA LEU A 8 5.73 17.96 14.02
C LEU A 8 6.67 16.75 14.00
N LEU A 9 7.77 16.84 13.23
CA LEU A 9 8.80 15.81 13.16
C LEU A 9 9.55 15.65 14.49
N ARG A 10 9.60 16.69 15.34
CA ARG A 10 10.15 16.59 16.70
C ARG A 10 9.24 15.87 17.69
N ALA A 11 7.97 15.62 17.35
CA ALA A 11 7.07 14.87 18.23
C ALA A 11 7.55 13.42 18.39
N ARG A 12 7.52 12.93 19.63
CA ARG A 12 7.95 11.56 19.98
C ARG A 12 7.18 10.56 19.11
N HIS A 13 7.91 9.70 18.40
CA HIS A 13 7.41 8.68 17.46
C HIS A 13 6.91 9.16 16.08
N ALA A 14 6.76 10.47 15.83
CA ALA A 14 6.20 10.96 14.56
C ALA A 14 7.06 10.57 13.33
N VAL A 15 8.38 10.77 13.38
CA VAL A 15 9.29 10.38 12.29
C VAL A 15 9.24 8.89 12.03
N ARG A 16 9.29 8.08 13.10
CA ARG A 16 9.29 6.62 12.98
C ARG A 16 7.98 6.11 12.37
N LEU A 17 6.85 6.68 12.78
CA LEU A 17 5.53 6.34 12.24
C LEU A 17 5.40 6.77 10.77
N LEU A 18 5.81 7.99 10.42
CA LEU A 18 5.81 8.48 9.03
C LEU A 18 6.72 7.64 8.13
N ALA A 19 8.01 7.54 8.48
CA ALA A 19 8.98 6.81 7.69
C ALA A 19 8.64 5.32 7.60
N GLY A 20 8.23 4.69 8.71
CA GLY A 20 7.81 3.29 8.72
C GLY A 20 6.58 3.05 7.85
N THR A 21 5.58 3.94 7.90
CA THR A 21 4.39 3.86 7.05
C THR A 21 4.72 4.10 5.58
N LEU A 22 5.58 5.05 5.25
CA LEU A 22 6.01 5.30 3.86
C LEU A 22 6.76 4.10 3.29
N LEU A 23 7.75 3.58 4.00
CA LEU A 23 8.48 2.37 3.59
C LEU A 23 7.52 1.17 3.47
N GLY A 24 6.59 1.04 4.41
CA GLY A 24 5.60 -0.04 4.40
C GLY A 24 4.58 0.06 3.26
N ARG A 25 4.36 1.26 2.71
CA ARG A 25 3.47 1.51 1.57
C ARG A 25 4.19 1.48 0.23
N LEU A 26 5.52 1.38 0.23
CA LEU A 26 6.33 1.32 -0.99
C LEU A 26 5.84 0.20 -1.94
N PRO A 27 5.57 -1.05 -1.49
CA PRO A 27 5.04 -2.09 -2.37
C PRO A 27 3.72 -1.72 -3.03
N ASN A 28 2.87 -0.95 -2.35
CA ASN A 28 1.57 -0.57 -2.91
C ASN A 28 1.74 0.44 -4.05
N ALA A 29 2.71 1.35 -3.90
CA ALA A 29 3.02 2.37 -4.88
C ALA A 29 3.69 1.80 -6.12
N THR A 30 4.60 0.84 -5.94
CA THR A 30 5.44 0.33 -7.02
C THR A 30 5.05 -1.06 -7.51
N GLY A 31 4.16 -1.75 -6.79
CA GLY A 31 3.75 -3.14 -7.04
C GLY A 31 3.24 -3.39 -8.46
N PRO A 32 2.27 -2.61 -8.98
CA PRO A 32 1.80 -2.76 -10.35
C PRO A 32 2.93 -2.67 -11.39
N LEU A 33 3.82 -1.67 -11.25
CA LEU A 33 4.96 -1.51 -12.15
C LEU A 33 5.94 -2.69 -12.05
N ALA A 34 6.29 -3.09 -10.83
CA ALA A 34 7.24 -4.17 -10.59
C ALA A 34 6.70 -5.53 -11.10
N ILE A 35 5.40 -5.80 -10.92
CA ILE A 35 4.73 -6.97 -11.48
C ILE A 35 4.76 -6.92 -13.01
N ALA A 36 4.42 -5.78 -13.61
CA ALA A 36 4.43 -5.65 -15.06
C ALA A 36 5.82 -5.91 -15.65
N LEU A 37 6.86 -5.29 -15.08
CA LEU A 37 8.25 -5.49 -15.51
C LEU A 37 8.68 -6.94 -15.35
N PHE A 38 8.39 -7.57 -14.21
CA PHE A 38 8.72 -8.97 -13.97
C PHE A 38 8.06 -9.92 -14.98
N VAL A 39 6.76 -9.73 -15.24
CA VAL A 39 6.03 -10.55 -16.23
C VAL A 39 6.63 -10.37 -17.62
N ARG A 40 7.01 -9.15 -18.00
CA ARG A 40 7.67 -8.86 -19.28
C ARG A 40 9.05 -9.52 -19.37
N ALA A 41 9.84 -9.46 -18.31
CA ALA A 41 11.15 -10.11 -18.24
C ALA A 41 11.05 -11.64 -18.37
N GLN A 42 9.97 -12.25 -17.87
CA GLN A 42 9.67 -13.67 -18.01
C GLN A 42 9.09 -14.06 -19.39
N GLY A 43 9.10 -13.16 -20.37
CA GLY A 43 8.57 -13.39 -21.72
C GLY A 43 7.05 -13.23 -21.85
N GLY A 44 6.37 -12.74 -20.82
CA GLY A 44 4.94 -12.47 -20.83
C GLY A 44 4.56 -11.30 -21.75
N GLY A 45 3.37 -11.39 -22.35
CA GLY A 45 2.80 -10.30 -23.15
C GLY A 45 2.36 -9.11 -22.29
N ILE A 46 2.20 -7.93 -22.92
CA ILE A 46 1.71 -6.71 -22.27
C ILE A 46 0.32 -6.92 -21.66
N ALA A 47 -0.54 -7.71 -22.33
CA ALA A 47 -1.87 -8.04 -21.81
C ALA A 47 -1.82 -8.78 -20.47
N LEU A 48 -0.92 -9.77 -20.32
CA LEU A 48 -0.76 -10.52 -19.08
C LEU A 48 -0.16 -9.63 -17.97
N ALA A 49 0.86 -8.83 -18.31
CA ALA A 49 1.47 -7.88 -17.39
C ALA A 49 0.43 -6.88 -16.85
N GLY A 50 -0.39 -6.32 -17.74
CA GLY A 50 -1.50 -5.43 -17.39
C GLY A 50 -2.57 -6.13 -16.55
N ALA A 51 -2.97 -7.36 -16.92
CA ALA A 51 -3.98 -8.12 -16.19
C ALA A 51 -3.56 -8.44 -14.75
N LEU A 52 -2.33 -8.93 -14.53
CA LEU A 52 -1.83 -9.21 -13.18
C LEU A 52 -1.64 -7.93 -12.37
N SER A 53 -1.18 -6.84 -12.99
CA SER A 53 -1.04 -5.54 -12.32
C SER A 53 -2.41 -4.96 -11.90
N ALA A 54 -3.41 -5.07 -12.77
CA ALA A 54 -4.78 -4.67 -12.46
C ALA A 54 -5.38 -5.55 -11.35
N LEU A 55 -5.14 -6.86 -11.41
CA LEU A 55 -5.60 -7.80 -10.39
C LEU A 55 -5.00 -7.49 -9.02
N TYR A 56 -3.72 -7.16 -8.94
CA TYR A 56 -3.07 -6.69 -7.71
C TYR A 56 -3.80 -5.46 -7.13
N GLY A 57 -4.08 -4.46 -7.98
CA GLY A 57 -4.79 -3.24 -7.57
C GLY A 57 -6.21 -3.53 -7.07
N LEU A 58 -6.98 -4.35 -7.79
CA LEU A 58 -8.33 -4.75 -7.40
C LEU A 58 -8.33 -5.56 -6.09
N ALA A 59 -7.42 -6.53 -5.96
CA ALA A 59 -7.21 -7.31 -4.75
C ALA A 59 -6.89 -6.40 -3.56
N THR A 60 -6.02 -5.41 -3.76
CA THR A 60 -5.69 -4.41 -2.73
C THR A 60 -6.92 -3.59 -2.34
N ALA A 61 -7.69 -3.10 -3.32
CA ALA A 61 -8.89 -2.31 -3.07
C ALA A 61 -9.95 -3.08 -2.25
N VAL A 62 -10.10 -4.39 -2.49
CA VAL A 62 -10.97 -5.27 -1.70
C VAL A 62 -10.37 -5.58 -0.32
N GLY A 63 -9.06 -5.81 -0.25
CA GLY A 63 -8.34 -6.13 0.99
C GLY A 63 -8.34 -4.99 2.01
N GLN A 64 -8.23 -3.74 1.56
CA GLN A 64 -8.17 -2.55 2.44
C GLN A 64 -9.33 -2.47 3.45
N PRO A 65 -10.63 -2.51 3.06
CA PRO A 65 -11.72 -2.46 4.02
C PRO A 65 -11.80 -3.70 4.91
N MET A 66 -11.45 -4.89 4.41
CA MET A 66 -11.47 -6.13 5.18
C MET A 66 -10.40 -6.11 6.28
N LEU A 67 -9.16 -5.78 5.93
CA LEU A 67 -8.05 -5.66 6.88
C LEU A 67 -8.22 -4.47 7.81
N GLY A 68 -8.80 -3.36 7.35
CA GLY A 68 -9.13 -2.22 8.19
C GLY A 68 -10.09 -2.60 9.33
N ARG A 69 -11.17 -3.34 9.00
CA ARG A 69 -12.08 -3.89 10.02
C ARG A 69 -11.37 -4.87 10.96
N LEU A 70 -10.51 -5.72 10.41
CA LEU A 70 -9.78 -6.69 11.23
C LEU A 70 -8.83 -5.97 12.20
N VAL A 71 -8.17 -4.89 11.77
CA VAL A 71 -7.36 -4.00 12.62
C VAL A 71 -8.25 -3.38 13.69
N ASP A 72 -9.44 -2.87 13.36
CA ASP A 72 -10.36 -2.29 14.33
C ASP A 72 -10.76 -3.28 15.44
N LEU A 73 -10.94 -4.56 15.08
CA LEU A 73 -11.35 -5.62 16.00
C LEU A 73 -10.19 -6.22 16.82
N HIS A 74 -9.04 -6.47 16.20
CA HIS A 74 -7.93 -7.21 16.81
C HIS A 74 -6.71 -6.35 17.17
N GLY A 75 -6.72 -5.08 16.79
CA GLY A 75 -5.61 -4.13 16.95
C GLY A 75 -4.62 -4.15 15.78
N GLN A 76 -3.81 -3.09 15.69
CA GLN A 76 -2.83 -2.90 14.60
C GLN A 76 -1.78 -4.02 14.52
N PRO A 77 -1.08 -4.40 15.61
CA PRO A 77 0.03 -5.35 15.50
C PRO A 77 -0.36 -6.74 15.01
N ARG A 78 -1.51 -7.24 15.47
CA ARG A 78 -1.98 -8.60 15.20
C ARG A 78 -2.45 -8.79 13.76
N VAL A 79 -2.68 -7.70 13.03
CA VAL A 79 -3.22 -7.75 11.67
C VAL A 79 -2.22 -7.22 10.65
N MET A 80 -1.61 -6.06 10.92
CA MET A 80 -0.74 -5.40 9.95
C MET A 80 0.53 -6.20 9.64
N LEU A 81 1.15 -6.83 10.65
CA LEU A 81 2.37 -7.61 10.43
C LEU A 81 2.09 -8.93 9.69
N PRO A 82 1.12 -9.77 10.10
CA PRO A 82 0.76 -10.95 9.31
C PRO A 82 0.30 -10.60 7.89
N ALA A 83 -0.47 -9.52 7.71
CA ALA A 83 -0.86 -9.03 6.40
C ALA A 83 0.37 -8.67 5.54
N ALA A 84 1.30 -7.87 6.07
CA ALA A 84 2.55 -7.53 5.38
C ALA A 84 3.37 -8.78 4.99
N LEU A 85 3.48 -9.76 5.88
CA LEU A 85 4.18 -11.02 5.61
C LEU A 85 3.48 -11.84 4.53
N LEU A 86 2.15 -12.02 4.60
CA LEU A 86 1.39 -12.74 3.59
C LEU A 86 1.46 -12.02 2.23
N SER A 87 1.41 -10.69 2.22
CA SER A 87 1.56 -9.89 1.02
C SER A 87 2.93 -10.12 0.37
N ALA A 88 3.99 -10.05 1.17
CA ALA A 88 5.36 -10.33 0.72
C ALA A 88 5.56 -11.79 0.29
N LEU A 89 4.90 -12.75 0.93
CA LEU A 89 4.90 -14.16 0.51
C LEU A 89 4.21 -14.33 -0.84
N GLY A 90 3.10 -13.66 -1.09
CA GLY A 90 2.45 -13.63 -2.40
C GLY A 90 3.40 -13.09 -3.47
N ALA A 91 3.99 -11.92 -3.24
CA ALA A 91 4.95 -11.32 -4.16
C ALA A 91 6.21 -12.19 -4.36
N GLY A 92 6.73 -12.79 -3.29
CA GLY A 92 7.87 -13.71 -3.34
C GLY A 92 7.55 -15.00 -4.07
N THR A 93 6.33 -15.52 -3.93
CA THR A 93 5.87 -16.70 -4.69
C THR A 93 5.83 -16.39 -6.17
N LEU A 94 5.30 -15.22 -6.57
CA LEU A 94 5.35 -14.78 -7.96
C LEU A 94 6.81 -14.67 -8.46
N ALA A 95 7.67 -14.04 -7.67
CA ALA A 95 9.07 -13.83 -8.01
C ALA A 95 9.83 -15.16 -8.20
N LEU A 96 9.57 -16.16 -7.35
CA LEU A 96 10.30 -17.45 -7.37
C LEU A 96 9.70 -18.47 -8.35
N ALA A 97 8.37 -18.55 -8.43
CA ALA A 97 7.69 -19.50 -9.30
C ALA A 97 7.54 -19.00 -10.75
N GLY A 98 7.69 -17.68 -10.96
CA GLY A 98 7.54 -17.05 -12.27
C GLY A 98 6.11 -17.09 -12.80
N THR A 99 5.99 -17.01 -14.13
CA THR A 99 4.71 -16.94 -14.84
C THR A 99 4.37 -18.20 -15.64
N GLY A 100 5.14 -19.28 -15.48
CA GLY A 100 4.92 -20.54 -16.21
C GLY A 100 3.58 -21.21 -15.90
N SER A 101 3.09 -21.06 -14.66
CA SER A 101 1.73 -21.43 -14.28
C SER A 101 0.91 -20.18 -14.01
N LEU A 102 -0.02 -19.87 -14.91
CA LEU A 102 -0.90 -18.70 -14.77
C LEU A 102 -1.77 -18.78 -13.52
N VAL A 103 -2.21 -19.97 -13.13
CA VAL A 103 -3.01 -20.20 -11.92
C VAL A 103 -2.21 -19.78 -10.68
N LEU A 104 -0.94 -20.20 -10.61
CA LEU A 104 -0.07 -19.87 -9.48
C LEU A 104 0.28 -18.39 -9.45
N ALA A 105 0.62 -17.79 -10.59
CA ALA A 105 0.92 -16.36 -10.69
C ALA A 105 -0.29 -15.50 -10.28
N THR A 106 -1.49 -15.87 -10.73
CA THR A 106 -2.76 -15.20 -10.38
C THR A 106 -3.03 -15.30 -8.89
N ALA A 107 -2.91 -16.51 -8.30
CA ALA A 107 -3.10 -16.71 -6.87
C ALA A 107 -2.09 -15.94 -6.03
N ALA A 108 -0.81 -15.94 -6.43
CA ALA A 108 0.27 -15.22 -5.77
C ALA A 108 0.01 -13.70 -5.75
N VAL A 109 -0.42 -13.14 -6.88
CA VAL A 109 -0.80 -11.72 -7.00
C VAL A 109 -2.04 -11.37 -6.18
N LEU A 110 -3.06 -12.23 -6.17
CA LEU A 110 -4.25 -12.04 -5.34
C LEU A 110 -3.89 -12.00 -3.86
N VAL A 111 -3.07 -12.94 -3.39
CA VAL A 111 -2.57 -12.96 -2.00
C VAL A 111 -1.77 -11.69 -1.71
N ALA A 112 -0.85 -11.31 -2.62
CA ALA A 112 -0.06 -10.10 -2.48
C ALA A 112 -0.94 -8.85 -2.30
N GLY A 113 -1.99 -8.71 -3.12
CA GLY A 113 -2.90 -7.57 -3.09
C GLY A 113 -3.84 -7.59 -1.88
N VAL A 114 -4.62 -8.66 -1.67
CA VAL A 114 -5.62 -8.74 -0.59
C VAL A 114 -4.97 -8.61 0.78
N CYS A 115 -3.77 -9.15 0.96
CA CYS A 115 -3.04 -9.08 2.23
C CYS A 115 -2.25 -7.76 2.40
N THR A 116 -2.43 -6.77 1.54
CA THR A 116 -1.72 -5.49 1.66
C THR A 116 -2.08 -4.76 2.97
N PRO A 117 -1.11 -4.49 3.86
CA PRO A 117 -1.41 -3.93 5.19
C PRO A 117 -1.96 -2.49 5.11
N PRO A 118 -3.04 -2.16 5.85
CA PRO A 118 -3.69 -0.84 5.80
C PRO A 118 -2.95 0.23 6.61
N LEU A 119 -1.68 0.49 6.26
CA LEU A 119 -0.77 1.35 7.03
C LEU A 119 -1.16 2.83 7.03
N GLU A 120 -1.75 3.33 5.95
CA GLU A 120 -2.25 4.71 5.87
C GLU A 120 -3.37 4.96 6.89
N GLY A 121 -4.40 4.11 6.88
CA GLY A 121 -5.51 4.19 7.83
C GLY A 121 -5.04 4.04 9.27
N GLY A 122 -4.11 3.10 9.51
CA GLY A 122 -3.51 2.91 10.84
C GLY A 122 -2.73 4.14 11.31
N LEU A 123 -1.92 4.76 10.45
CA LEU A 123 -1.18 5.98 10.78
C LEU A 123 -2.13 7.13 11.12
N ARG A 124 -3.17 7.32 10.31
CA ARG A 124 -4.17 8.37 10.57
C ARG A 124 -4.91 8.17 11.88
N ALA A 125 -5.19 6.93 12.26
CA ALA A 125 -5.79 6.59 13.53
C ALA A 125 -4.86 6.84 14.74
N LEU A 126 -3.54 6.91 14.55
CA LEU A 126 -2.56 7.17 15.61
C LEU A 126 -2.34 8.67 15.86
N TRP A 127 -2.50 9.52 14.85
CA TRP A 127 -2.15 10.95 14.96
C TRP A 127 -2.86 11.71 16.09
N PRO A 128 -4.17 11.53 16.33
CA PRO A 128 -4.84 12.21 17.45
C PRO A 128 -4.23 11.86 18.81
N GLY A 129 -3.85 10.60 19.02
CA GLY A 129 -3.21 10.14 20.26
C GLY A 129 -1.77 10.62 20.43
N VAL A 130 -1.03 10.76 19.33
CA VAL A 130 0.39 11.18 19.35
C VAL A 130 0.54 12.70 19.47
N LEU A 131 -0.29 13.48 18.76
CA LEU A 131 -0.09 14.92 18.59
C LEU A 131 -0.91 15.80 19.56
N LYS A 132 -1.92 15.23 20.26
CA LYS A 132 -2.76 15.84 21.31
C LYS A 132 -3.51 17.14 20.95
N ARG A 133 -3.17 17.83 19.85
CA ARG A 133 -3.79 19.07 19.33
C ARG A 133 -4.29 18.86 17.91
N GLN A 134 -5.54 19.23 17.63
CA GLN A 134 -6.17 19.01 16.32
C GLN A 134 -5.46 19.73 15.16
N GLU A 135 -5.00 20.96 15.36
CA GLU A 135 -4.27 21.72 14.32
C GLU A 135 -3.01 20.97 13.84
N ARG A 136 -2.32 20.27 14.74
CA ARG A 136 -1.14 19.46 14.42
C ARG A 136 -1.52 18.20 13.65
N VAL A 137 -2.70 17.63 13.89
CA VAL A 137 -3.19 16.46 13.15
C VAL A 137 -3.45 16.81 11.68
N HIS A 138 -4.03 17.96 11.38
CA HIS A 138 -4.20 18.41 10.00
C HIS A 138 -2.86 18.62 9.29
N ALA A 139 -1.89 19.26 9.95
CA ALA A 139 -0.53 19.39 9.41
C ALA A 139 0.14 18.02 9.20
N ALA A 140 -0.11 17.03 10.06
CA ALA A 140 0.39 15.67 9.89
C ALA A 140 -0.21 14.97 8.68
N TYR A 141 -1.50 15.15 8.41
CA TYR A 141 -2.14 14.62 7.20
C TYR A 141 -1.60 15.28 5.93
N ALA A 142 -1.37 16.60 5.96
CA ALA A 142 -0.74 17.30 4.84
C ALA A 142 0.69 16.80 4.60
N LEU A 143 1.47 16.58 5.66
CA LEU A 143 2.82 16.03 5.56
C LEU A 143 2.83 14.59 5.02
N ASP A 144 1.92 13.73 5.49
CA ASP A 144 1.75 12.37 4.98
C ASP A 144 1.38 12.38 3.49
N ALA A 145 0.48 13.28 3.06
CA ALA A 145 0.11 13.43 1.66
C ALA A 145 1.29 13.91 0.79
N VAL A 146 2.08 14.89 1.24
CA VAL A 146 3.27 15.34 0.50
C VAL A 146 4.30 14.22 0.40
N ALA A 147 4.53 13.49 1.49
CA ALA A 147 5.46 12.37 1.48
C ALA A 147 4.98 11.22 0.59
N GLN A 148 3.66 11.02 0.48
CA GLN A 148 3.03 10.09 -0.44
C GLN A 148 3.35 10.45 -1.90
N GLU A 149 3.20 11.71 -2.28
CA GLU A 149 3.50 12.17 -3.65
C GLU A 149 4.98 11.98 -3.98
N VAL A 150 5.87 12.30 -3.03
CA VAL A 150 7.32 12.04 -3.19
C VAL A 150 7.58 10.55 -3.39
N MET A 151 6.90 9.68 -2.64
CA MET A 151 7.02 8.22 -2.80
C MET A 151 6.50 7.76 -4.16
N PHE A 152 5.39 8.31 -4.68
CA PHE A 152 4.88 7.97 -6.01
C PHE A 152 5.80 8.45 -7.14
N ALA A 153 6.51 9.57 -6.96
CA ALA A 153 7.50 10.05 -7.90
C ALA A 153 8.81 9.23 -7.86
N LEU A 154 9.31 8.94 -6.66
CA LEU A 154 10.61 8.26 -6.48
C LEU A 154 10.52 6.73 -6.54
N GLY A 155 9.36 6.15 -6.20
CA GLY A 155 9.15 4.71 -6.16
C GLY A 155 9.46 4.03 -7.50
N PRO A 156 8.88 4.47 -8.62
CA PRO A 156 9.22 3.94 -9.95
C PRO A 156 10.70 4.05 -10.29
N LEU A 157 11.35 5.18 -9.94
CA LEU A 157 12.79 5.35 -10.15
C LEU A 157 13.60 4.33 -9.35
N LEU A 158 13.23 4.07 -8.10
CA LEU A 158 13.85 3.03 -7.28
C LEU A 158 13.67 1.64 -7.92
N VAL A 159 12.48 1.31 -8.42
CA VAL A 159 12.24 0.05 -9.14
C VAL A 159 13.19 -0.06 -10.34
N THR A 160 13.23 0.95 -11.20
CA THR A 160 14.06 0.94 -12.40
C THR A 160 15.54 0.81 -12.07
N LEU A 161 16.03 1.45 -11.01
CA LEU A 161 17.42 1.30 -10.55
C LEU A 161 17.70 -0.12 -10.04
N LEU A 162 16.78 -0.71 -9.27
CA LEU A 162 16.90 -2.09 -8.79
C LEU A 162 16.92 -3.10 -9.95
N VAL A 163 16.10 -2.86 -10.97
CA VAL A 163 16.08 -3.67 -12.20
C VAL A 163 17.40 -3.52 -12.95
N ALA A 164 17.88 -2.29 -13.14
CA ALA A 164 19.08 -1.99 -13.91
C ALA A 164 20.36 -2.57 -13.28
N TRP A 165 20.44 -2.62 -11.94
CA TRP A 165 21.62 -3.13 -11.23
C TRP A 165 21.54 -4.61 -10.88
N TRP A 166 20.34 -5.17 -10.74
CA TRP A 166 20.14 -6.56 -10.36
C TRP A 166 19.20 -7.30 -11.32
N SER A 167 17.90 -7.28 -11.05
CA SER A 167 16.87 -7.92 -11.87
C SER A 167 15.48 -7.49 -11.42
N GLU A 168 14.46 -7.74 -12.23
CA GLU A 168 13.05 -7.54 -11.91
C GLU A 168 12.61 -8.41 -10.72
N GLN A 169 13.15 -9.62 -10.64
CA GLN A 169 12.93 -10.52 -9.51
C GLN A 169 13.49 -9.93 -8.22
N ALA A 170 14.73 -9.43 -8.25
CA ALA A 170 15.37 -8.79 -7.10
C ALA A 170 14.61 -7.52 -6.69
N ALA A 171 14.18 -6.70 -7.65
CA ALA A 171 13.39 -5.51 -7.38
C ALA A 171 12.08 -5.83 -6.64
N LEU A 172 11.33 -6.84 -7.09
CA LEU A 172 10.11 -7.31 -6.42
C LEU A 172 10.39 -7.75 -4.98
N LEU A 173 11.42 -8.56 -4.76
CA LEU A 173 11.77 -9.07 -3.43
C LEU A 173 12.22 -7.96 -2.47
N VAL A 174 13.11 -7.07 -2.92
CA VAL A 174 13.67 -5.98 -2.12
C VAL A 174 12.57 -5.01 -1.68
N ILE A 175 11.70 -4.59 -2.60
CA ILE A 175 10.61 -3.66 -2.29
C ILE A 175 9.65 -4.27 -1.26
N ASN A 176 9.28 -5.55 -1.42
CA ASN A 176 8.41 -6.22 -0.46
C ASN A 176 9.08 -6.43 0.89
N ALA A 177 10.39 -6.73 0.93
CA ALA A 177 11.15 -6.80 2.17
C ALA A 177 11.18 -5.44 2.89
N VAL A 178 11.43 -4.34 2.17
CA VAL A 178 11.35 -2.98 2.70
C VAL A 178 9.94 -2.68 3.23
N GLY A 179 8.91 -3.13 2.51
CA GLY A 179 7.51 -3.04 2.94
C GLY A 179 7.26 -3.71 4.29
N VAL A 180 7.73 -4.96 4.46
CA VAL A 180 7.62 -5.70 5.72
C VAL A 180 8.37 -5.00 6.84
N LEU A 181 9.59 -4.51 6.59
CA LEU A 181 10.39 -3.78 7.58
C LEU A 181 9.72 -2.46 8.00
N GLY A 182 9.11 -1.73 7.06
CA GLY A 182 8.32 -0.53 7.33
C GLY A 182 7.11 -0.84 8.20
N ALA A 183 6.33 -1.86 7.82
CA ALA A 183 5.19 -2.33 8.61
C ALA A 183 5.61 -2.75 10.03
N LEU A 184 6.71 -3.51 10.14
CA LEU A 184 7.27 -3.93 11.43
C LEU A 184 7.65 -2.72 12.29
N SER A 185 8.33 -1.72 11.72
CA SER A 185 8.72 -0.49 12.42
C SER A 185 7.52 0.25 13.04
N VAL A 186 6.39 0.30 12.32
CA VAL A 186 5.13 0.89 12.78
C VAL A 186 4.51 0.04 13.88
N VAL A 187 4.36 -1.27 13.64
CA VAL A 187 3.68 -2.21 14.55
C VAL A 187 4.38 -2.36 15.89
N VAL A 188 5.72 -2.35 15.92
CA VAL A 188 6.49 -2.44 17.17
C VAL A 188 6.57 -1.10 17.92
N SER A 189 5.95 -0.03 17.41
CA SER A 189 5.92 1.27 18.10
C SER A 189 4.94 1.27 19.29
N PRO A 190 5.25 1.94 20.41
CA PRO A 190 4.34 2.02 21.55
C PRO A 190 2.93 2.56 21.20
N PRO A 191 2.77 3.60 20.35
CA PRO A 191 1.46 4.07 19.94
C PRO A 191 0.64 3.00 19.21
N SER A 192 1.25 2.23 18.30
CA SER A 192 0.56 1.16 17.56
C SER A 192 0.15 0.00 18.48
N ARG A 193 1.00 -0.38 19.43
CA ARG A 193 0.70 -1.46 20.40
C ARG A 193 -0.41 -1.10 21.37
N ALA A 194 -0.44 0.14 21.82
CA ALA A 194 -1.46 0.66 22.74
C ALA A 194 -2.79 0.99 22.04
N TRP A 195 -2.80 1.07 20.71
CA TRP A 195 -3.99 1.44 19.97
C TRP A 195 -5.12 0.40 20.12
N ARG A 196 -6.31 0.92 20.37
CA ARG A 196 -7.58 0.18 20.40
C ARG A 196 -8.62 1.03 19.70
N SER A 197 -9.47 0.39 18.89
CA SER A 197 -10.58 1.09 18.25
C SER A 197 -11.61 1.50 19.30
N SER A 198 -12.21 2.68 19.13
CA SER A 198 -13.34 3.10 19.95
C SER A 198 -14.55 2.17 19.66
N PRO A 199 -15.34 1.78 20.67
CA PRO A 199 -16.50 0.91 20.46
C PRO A 199 -17.42 1.48 19.38
N ARG A 200 -17.63 0.73 18.29
CA ARG A 200 -18.55 1.06 17.22
C ARG A 200 -19.51 -0.09 16.99
N VAL A 201 -20.79 0.22 16.78
CA VAL A 201 -21.78 -0.76 16.34
C VAL A 201 -21.41 -1.17 14.90
N ALA A 202 -20.82 -2.35 14.76
CA ALA A 202 -20.38 -2.88 13.48
C ALA A 202 -21.60 -3.27 12.65
N HIS A 203 -21.92 -2.49 11.62
CA HIS A 203 -22.93 -2.85 10.64
C HIS A 203 -22.24 -3.45 9.41
N TRP A 204 -22.81 -4.52 8.84
CA TRP A 204 -22.16 -5.34 7.80
C TRP A 204 -21.79 -4.54 6.54
N LEU A 205 -22.67 -3.62 6.12
CA LEU A 205 -22.43 -2.69 5.01
C LEU A 205 -21.57 -1.47 5.43
N GLY A 206 -21.43 -1.19 6.72
CA GLY A 206 -20.64 -0.08 7.26
C GLY A 206 -20.84 1.22 6.50
N ALA A 207 -19.74 1.81 6.01
CA ALA A 207 -19.72 3.05 5.24
C ALA A 207 -20.33 2.92 3.82
N LEU A 208 -20.37 1.72 3.23
CA LEU A 208 -20.91 1.47 1.88
C LEU A 208 -22.43 1.65 1.81
N ARG A 209 -23.12 1.79 2.95
CA ARG A 209 -24.53 2.16 2.97
C ARG A 209 -24.78 3.62 2.58
N SER A 210 -23.75 4.47 2.64
CA SER A 210 -23.86 5.86 2.24
C SER A 210 -23.91 5.98 0.71
N ARG A 211 -25.05 6.44 0.18
CA ARG A 211 -25.20 6.75 -1.25
C ARG A 211 -24.15 7.74 -1.76
N GLY A 212 -23.73 8.69 -0.92
CA GLY A 212 -22.67 9.64 -1.26
C GLY A 212 -21.30 8.96 -1.42
N LEU A 213 -20.99 7.98 -0.56
CA LEU A 213 -19.75 7.20 -0.70
C LEU A 213 -19.79 6.33 -1.96
N LEU A 214 -20.92 5.70 -2.28
CA LEU A 214 -21.08 4.92 -3.51
C LEU A 214 -20.92 5.80 -4.75
N ALA A 215 -21.51 7.00 -4.77
CA ALA A 215 -21.35 7.95 -5.86
C ALA A 215 -19.87 8.35 -6.04
N LEU A 216 -19.15 8.62 -4.95
CA LEU A 216 -17.72 8.90 -4.97
C LEU A 216 -16.90 7.70 -5.50
N LEU A 217 -17.19 6.49 -5.04
CA LEU A 217 -16.54 5.27 -5.52
C LEU A 217 -16.76 5.06 -7.01
N CYS A 218 -17.99 5.25 -7.51
CA CYS A 218 -18.30 5.20 -8.94
C CYS A 218 -17.53 6.26 -9.72
N ALA A 219 -17.49 7.51 -9.25
CA ALA A 219 -16.74 8.58 -9.91
C ALA A 219 -15.24 8.25 -9.99
N PHE A 220 -14.63 7.83 -8.88
CA PHE A 220 -13.22 7.44 -8.86
C PHE A 220 -12.92 6.20 -9.71
N PHE A 221 -13.86 5.26 -9.82
CA PHE A 221 -13.73 4.12 -10.71
C PHE A 221 -13.60 4.56 -12.17
N PHE A 222 -14.49 5.45 -12.65
CA PHE A 222 -14.41 5.95 -14.02
C PHE A 222 -13.16 6.78 -14.29
N VAL A 223 -12.77 7.65 -13.34
CA VAL A 223 -11.53 8.43 -13.44
C VAL A 223 -10.32 7.50 -13.50
N GLY A 224 -10.25 6.51 -12.61
CA GLY A 224 -9.17 5.53 -12.57
C GLY A 224 -9.09 4.68 -13.84
N ALA A 225 -10.24 4.26 -14.38
CA ALA A 225 -10.31 3.54 -15.64
C ALA A 225 -9.77 4.37 -16.83
N ALA A 226 -10.13 5.65 -16.90
CA ALA A 226 -9.65 6.55 -17.95
C ALA A 226 -8.13 6.78 -17.87
N LEU A 227 -7.61 7.03 -16.66
CA LEU A 227 -6.17 7.21 -16.42
C LEU A 227 -5.37 5.92 -16.66
N GLY A 228 -5.90 4.77 -16.24
CA GLY A 228 -5.25 3.47 -16.46
C GLY A 228 -5.19 3.09 -17.95
N ALA A 229 -6.29 3.29 -18.67
CA ALA A 229 -6.35 3.01 -20.10
C ALA A 229 -5.36 3.88 -20.90
N THR A 230 -5.24 5.16 -20.55
CA THR A 230 -4.28 6.08 -21.21
C THR A 230 -2.83 5.69 -20.94
N ALA A 231 -2.49 5.28 -19.71
CA ALA A 231 -1.14 4.81 -19.38
C ALA A 231 -0.75 3.54 -20.15
N LEU A 232 -1.66 2.56 -20.26
CA LEU A 232 -1.41 1.33 -21.03
C LEU A 232 -1.31 1.61 -22.53
N ALA A 233 -2.17 2.49 -23.06
CA ALA A 233 -2.11 2.89 -24.46
C ALA A 233 -0.76 3.54 -24.78
N ALA A 234 -0.26 4.44 -23.92
CA ALA A 234 1.03 5.08 -24.12
C ALA A 234 2.19 4.07 -24.24
N VAL A 235 2.19 3.01 -23.42
CA VAL A 235 3.21 1.94 -23.47
C VAL A 235 3.04 1.04 -24.69
N ALA A 236 1.82 0.78 -25.14
CA ALA A 236 1.57 -0.07 -26.31
C ALA A 236 2.02 0.60 -27.63
N TYR A 237 2.06 1.93 -27.66
CA TYR A 237 2.42 2.72 -28.85
C TYR A 237 3.80 3.40 -28.74
N SER A 238 4.60 3.11 -27.72
CA SER A 238 6.00 3.53 -27.55
C SER A 238 6.97 2.41 -27.92
#